data_AF-A0A0D2XNS8-F1
#
_entry.id   AF-A0A0D2XNS8-F1
#
_cell.length_a   1.000
_cell.length_b   1.000
_cell.length_c   1.000
_cell.angle_alpha   90.00
_cell.angle_beta   90.00
_cell.angle_gamma   90.00
#
_symmetry.space_group_name_H-M   'P 1'
#
loop_
_entity.id
_entity.type
_entity.pdbx_description
1 polymer ?
#
loop_
_entity_poly.entity_id
_entity_poly.type
_entity_poly.pdbx_seq_one_letter_code
_entity_poly.pdbx_strand_id
1 'polypeptide(L)'
;MPLRQLYPDPKSAPGHAPPAKIDIIAVHGLGSPAKGETKHAFDTWRTPSGQKGRLWLQQDLPAHIPDSRIFLYQYDATPTYGRGLGDFRSKADNLLEVISNERGDDLERPIFLLGHNLGGLLIKQALINAHSNPGYIAIKDATAALVFFGTPQDTVAQKLGETAVLIAKDFGLRAEDDVVKSLQTATIFSELESWKHQVLEYDIVSFWGSSDTVGYLNQIGCTT
;
A
#
# COMPACT_ATOMS: atom_id res chain seq x y z
N MET A 1 4.25 -16.76 -6.06
CA MET A 1 4.91 -15.46 -5.80
C MET A 1 3.86 -14.48 -5.30
N PRO A 2 4.09 -13.79 -4.17
CA PRO A 2 3.15 -12.85 -3.56
C PRO A 2 3.00 -11.56 -4.37
N LEU A 3 4.03 -11.14 -5.10
CA LEU A 3 3.95 -10.01 -6.04
C LEU A 3 3.56 -10.53 -7.43
N ARG A 4 2.39 -10.11 -7.94
CA ARG A 4 1.85 -10.57 -9.22
C ARG A 4 1.79 -9.44 -10.22
N GLN A 5 2.53 -9.55 -11.32
CA GLN A 5 2.45 -8.59 -12.42
C GLN A 5 1.09 -8.72 -13.15
N LEU A 6 0.38 -7.60 -13.25
CA LEU A 6 -0.88 -7.42 -13.96
C LEU A 6 -0.67 -6.82 -15.35
N TYR A 7 0.32 -5.93 -15.47
CA TYR A 7 0.66 -5.24 -16.72
C TYR A 7 2.19 -5.01 -16.80
N PRO A 8 2.82 -5.11 -17.98
CA PRO A 8 2.29 -5.80 -19.16
C PRO A 8 1.96 -7.26 -18.83
N ASP A 9 1.02 -7.89 -19.54
CA ASP A 9 0.65 -9.28 -19.26
C ASP A 9 1.90 -10.18 -19.42
N PRO A 10 2.35 -10.87 -18.36
CA PRO A 10 3.56 -11.71 -18.40
C PRO A 10 3.50 -12.85 -19.42
N LYS A 11 2.30 -13.23 -19.88
CA LYS A 11 2.10 -14.24 -20.92
C LYS A 11 2.22 -13.69 -22.33
N SER A 12 2.34 -12.38 -22.49
CA SER A 12 2.57 -11.75 -23.80
C SER A 12 3.94 -12.16 -24.35
N ALA A 13 4.03 -12.33 -25.67
CA ALA A 13 5.28 -12.76 -26.30
C ALA A 13 6.44 -11.79 -25.97
N PRO A 14 7.62 -12.29 -25.57
CA PRO A 14 8.78 -11.45 -25.29
C PRO A 14 9.13 -10.65 -26.55
N GLY A 15 9.12 -9.31 -26.44
CA GLY A 15 9.41 -8.37 -27.54
C GLY A 15 8.31 -7.37 -27.89
N HIS A 16 7.08 -7.53 -27.36
CA HIS A 16 5.97 -6.59 -27.63
C HIS A 16 5.71 -5.57 -26.49
N ALA A 17 6.31 -5.76 -25.32
CA ALA A 17 6.16 -4.83 -24.21
C ALA A 17 7.23 -3.73 -24.30
N PRO A 18 6.85 -2.43 -24.31
CA PRO A 18 7.82 -1.35 -24.22
C PRO A 18 8.62 -1.46 -22.90
N PRO A 19 9.88 -0.99 -22.87
CA PRO A 19 10.66 -0.95 -21.64
C PRO A 19 9.93 -0.08 -20.62
N ALA A 20 9.58 -0.68 -19.48
CA ALA A 20 8.82 0.01 -18.46
C ALA A 20 9.69 1.05 -17.74
N LYS A 21 9.16 2.26 -17.64
CA LYS A 21 9.78 3.43 -17.00
C LYS A 21 9.37 3.61 -15.54
N ILE A 22 8.37 2.86 -15.07
CA ILE A 22 7.87 2.97 -13.71
C ILE A 22 7.29 1.65 -13.22
N ASP A 23 7.52 1.33 -11.94
CA ASP A 23 6.85 0.25 -11.22
C ASP A 23 5.69 0.81 -10.39
N ILE A 24 4.50 0.23 -10.53
CA ILE A 24 3.31 0.59 -9.74
C ILE A 24 2.92 -0.65 -8.94
N ILE A 25 2.95 -0.57 -7.61
CA ILE A 25 2.68 -1.71 -6.75
C ILE A 25 1.47 -1.43 -5.88
N ALA A 26 0.42 -2.21 -6.07
CA ALA A 26 -0.84 -2.11 -5.34
C ALA A 26 -0.88 -3.09 -4.16
N VAL A 27 -1.14 -2.57 -2.97
CA VAL A 27 -1.16 -3.29 -1.69
C VAL A 27 -2.56 -3.20 -1.09
N HIS A 28 -3.22 -4.36 -0.96
CA HIS A 28 -4.58 -4.42 -0.43
C HIS A 28 -4.63 -4.22 1.09
N GLY A 29 -5.82 -3.85 1.59
CA GLY A 29 -6.10 -3.76 3.03
C GLY A 29 -6.38 -5.11 3.67
N LEU A 30 -6.82 -5.09 4.94
CA LEU A 30 -7.25 -6.30 5.66
C LEU A 30 -8.25 -7.11 4.84
N GLY A 31 -8.17 -8.43 4.94
CA GLY A 31 -9.09 -9.35 4.27
C GLY A 31 -10.06 -9.99 5.25
N SER A 32 -11.25 -10.34 4.78
CA SER A 32 -12.10 -11.28 5.52
C SER A 32 -11.54 -12.69 5.35
N PRO A 33 -11.34 -13.47 6.44
CA PRO A 33 -10.89 -14.87 6.36
C PRO A 33 -11.78 -15.73 5.44
N ALA A 34 -13.06 -15.39 5.31
CA ALA A 34 -14.02 -16.14 4.49
C ALA A 34 -13.84 -15.96 2.97
N LYS A 35 -13.20 -14.87 2.51
CA LYS A 35 -13.10 -14.55 1.07
C LYS A 35 -11.89 -15.21 0.40
N GLY A 36 -10.91 -15.68 1.15
CA GLY A 36 -9.61 -16.14 0.64
C GLY A 36 -8.73 -14.97 0.18
N GLU A 37 -7.44 -15.04 0.51
CA GLU A 37 -6.48 -13.94 0.33
C GLU A 37 -6.38 -13.44 -1.11
N THR A 38 -6.22 -14.36 -2.08
CA THR A 38 -6.10 -13.99 -3.50
C THR A 38 -7.33 -13.23 -3.98
N LYS A 39 -8.52 -13.75 -3.69
CA LYS A 39 -9.77 -13.12 -4.12
C LYS A 39 -9.92 -11.74 -3.50
N HIS A 40 -9.58 -11.59 -2.22
CA HIS A 40 -9.60 -10.31 -1.51
C HIS A 40 -8.63 -9.28 -2.13
N ALA A 41 -7.40 -9.70 -2.43
CA ALA A 41 -6.41 -8.85 -3.08
C ALA A 41 -6.92 -8.26 -4.39
N PHE A 42 -7.51 -9.10 -5.25
CA PHE A 42 -8.11 -8.63 -6.50
C PHE A 42 -9.36 -7.78 -6.29
N ASP A 43 -10.27 -8.21 -5.42
CA ASP A 43 -11.55 -7.56 -5.19
C ASP A 43 -11.43 -6.18 -4.54
N THR A 44 -10.30 -5.90 -3.86
CA THR A 44 -9.96 -4.57 -3.34
C THR A 44 -9.80 -3.54 -4.46
N TRP A 45 -9.29 -3.98 -5.62
CA TRP A 45 -9.00 -3.10 -6.76
C TRP A 45 -10.00 -3.29 -7.91
N ARG A 46 -11.18 -3.86 -7.62
CA ARG A 46 -12.27 -4.01 -8.57
C ARG A 46 -13.41 -3.05 -8.28
N THR A 47 -13.96 -2.47 -9.35
CA THR A 47 -15.17 -1.64 -9.29
C THR A 47 -16.24 -2.22 -10.21
N PRO A 48 -17.42 -2.64 -9.69
CA PRO A 48 -17.68 -2.94 -8.28
C PRO A 48 -16.84 -4.14 -7.79
N SER A 49 -16.79 -4.37 -6.47
CA SER A 49 -16.06 -5.52 -5.93
C SER A 49 -16.64 -6.88 -6.39
N GLY A 50 -15.79 -7.89 -6.54
CA GLY A 50 -16.18 -9.26 -6.96
C GLY A 50 -15.82 -9.59 -8.40
N GLN A 51 -16.02 -10.84 -8.83
CA GLN A 51 -15.55 -11.34 -10.14
C GLN A 51 -16.15 -10.62 -11.36
N LYS A 52 -17.33 -10.00 -11.22
CA LYS A 52 -17.95 -9.19 -12.27
C LYS A 52 -17.38 -7.77 -12.35
N GLY A 53 -16.56 -7.40 -11.38
CA GLY A 53 -15.90 -6.11 -11.27
C GLY A 53 -14.77 -5.93 -12.27
N ARG A 54 -14.62 -4.70 -12.74
CA ARG A 54 -13.48 -4.28 -13.57
C ARG A 54 -12.26 -4.08 -12.69
N LEU A 55 -11.17 -4.78 -12.99
CA LEU A 55 -9.86 -4.58 -12.34
C LEU A 55 -9.17 -3.39 -13.00
N TRP A 56 -9.45 -2.18 -12.50
CA TRP A 56 -9.05 -0.93 -13.14
C TRP A 56 -7.51 -0.77 -13.24
N LEU A 57 -6.76 -1.33 -12.28
CA LEU A 57 -5.30 -1.38 -12.31
C LEU A 57 -4.76 -2.03 -13.59
N GLN A 58 -5.45 -3.05 -14.12
CA GLN A 58 -5.03 -3.75 -15.34
C GLN A 58 -5.75 -3.21 -16.58
N GLN A 59 -7.01 -2.80 -16.45
CA GLN A 59 -7.87 -2.51 -17.59
C GLN A 59 -7.87 -1.04 -18.01
N ASP A 60 -7.61 -0.11 -17.08
CA ASP A 60 -7.76 1.33 -17.32
C ASP A 60 -6.43 2.07 -17.12
N LEU A 61 -5.68 1.77 -16.04
CA LEU A 61 -4.43 2.45 -15.71
C LEU A 61 -3.37 2.41 -16.83
N PRO A 62 -3.18 1.30 -17.58
CA PRO A 62 -2.22 1.28 -18.70
C PRO A 62 -2.53 2.27 -19.82
N ALA A 63 -3.78 2.70 -19.99
CA ALA A 63 -4.13 3.71 -21.00
C ALA A 63 -3.60 5.11 -20.61
N HIS A 64 -3.38 5.35 -19.32
CA HIS A 64 -2.85 6.60 -18.79
C HIS A 64 -1.34 6.55 -18.56
N ILE A 65 -0.80 5.38 -18.21
CA ILE A 65 0.62 5.15 -17.95
C ILE A 65 1.09 3.90 -18.73
N PRO A 66 1.24 3.99 -20.06
CA PRO A 66 1.52 2.83 -20.91
C PRO A 66 2.91 2.22 -20.69
N ASP A 67 3.89 3.03 -20.25
CA ASP A 67 5.26 2.57 -19.98
C ASP A 67 5.41 2.07 -18.52
N SER A 68 4.40 1.41 -17.95
CA SER A 68 4.41 0.93 -16.55
C SER A 68 4.54 -0.58 -16.43
N ARG A 69 5.10 -1.06 -15.31
CA ARG A 69 4.81 -2.39 -14.78
C ARG A 69 3.87 -2.23 -13.60
N ILE A 70 2.74 -2.92 -13.61
CA ILE A 70 1.74 -2.84 -12.56
C ILE A 70 1.70 -4.18 -11.85
N PHE A 71 1.87 -4.15 -10.53
CA PHE A 71 1.89 -5.33 -9.68
C PHE A 71 0.78 -5.26 -8.62
N LEU A 72 0.24 -6.43 -8.29
CA LEU A 72 -0.62 -6.64 -7.14
C LEU A 72 0.14 -7.46 -6.11
N TYR A 73 0.40 -6.88 -4.94
CA TYR A 73 0.98 -7.58 -3.81
C TYR A 73 -0.09 -8.31 -3.00
N GLN A 74 0.13 -9.60 -2.77
CA GLN A 74 -0.73 -10.50 -2.01
C GLN A 74 0.01 -10.89 -0.73
N TYR A 75 -0.59 -10.58 0.41
CA TYR A 75 -0.07 -10.96 1.72
C TYR A 75 -1.20 -11.36 2.66
N ASP A 76 -0.85 -12.12 3.70
CA ASP A 76 -1.77 -12.46 4.77
C ASP A 76 -2.14 -11.20 5.57
N ALA A 77 -3.26 -10.61 5.16
CA ALA A 77 -3.89 -9.47 5.80
C ALA A 77 -5.01 -9.90 6.75
N THR A 78 -4.96 -11.13 7.30
CA THR A 78 -5.87 -11.53 8.37
C THR A 78 -5.41 -10.90 9.70
N PRO A 79 -6.31 -10.25 10.46
CA PRO A 79 -6.00 -9.82 11.81
C PRO A 79 -5.76 -11.08 12.65
N THR A 80 -4.53 -11.32 13.10
CA THR A 80 -4.26 -12.45 13.98
C THR A 80 -4.18 -11.99 15.42
N TYR A 81 -5.07 -12.56 16.25
CA TYR A 81 -5.06 -12.36 17.69
C TYR A 81 -3.66 -12.66 18.27
N GLY A 82 -3.05 -11.68 18.93
CA GLY A 82 -1.76 -11.83 19.61
C GLY A 82 -0.50 -11.64 18.75
N ARG A 83 -0.60 -11.56 17.41
CA ARG A 83 0.55 -11.19 16.56
C ARG A 83 0.68 -9.66 16.51
N GLY A 84 1.55 -9.12 17.36
CA GLY A 84 1.74 -7.68 17.56
C GLY A 84 2.57 -6.98 16.48
N LEU A 85 3.11 -5.81 16.82
CA LEU A 85 3.92 -4.94 15.95
C LEU A 85 5.06 -5.64 15.20
N GLY A 86 5.69 -6.65 15.83
CA GLY A 86 6.77 -7.42 15.20
C GLY A 86 6.32 -8.19 13.95
N ASP A 87 5.14 -8.81 13.97
CA ASP A 87 4.58 -9.49 12.79
C ASP A 87 4.30 -8.50 11.65
N PHE A 88 3.83 -7.31 12.00
CA PHE A 88 3.57 -6.24 11.03
C PHE A 88 4.86 -5.73 10.39
N ARG A 89 5.93 -5.53 11.17
CA ARG A 89 7.27 -5.18 10.66
C ARG A 89 7.81 -6.27 9.74
N SER A 90 7.69 -7.54 10.10
CA SER A 90 8.12 -8.65 9.24
C SER A 90 7.31 -8.71 7.92
N LYS A 91 6.01 -8.42 7.95
CA LYS A 91 5.21 -8.29 6.72
C LYS A 91 5.68 -7.12 5.85
N ALA A 92 6.10 -6.02 6.46
CA ALA A 92 6.67 -4.88 5.75
C ALA A 92 8.04 -5.21 5.13
N ASP A 93 8.89 -5.97 5.83
CA ASP A 93 10.15 -6.49 5.27
C ASP A 93 9.90 -7.43 4.10
N ASN A 94 8.91 -8.30 4.19
CA ASN A 94 8.52 -9.18 3.08
C ASN A 94 8.08 -8.39 1.84
N LEU A 95 7.41 -7.24 2.02
CA LEU A 95 7.08 -6.34 0.90
C LEU A 95 8.36 -5.79 0.25
N LEU A 96 9.32 -5.31 1.04
CA LEU A 96 10.60 -4.81 0.52
C LEU A 96 11.39 -5.89 -0.21
N GLU A 97 11.44 -7.12 0.34
CA GLU A 97 12.16 -8.24 -0.26
C GLU A 97 11.59 -8.60 -1.64
N VAL A 98 10.26 -8.69 -1.76
CA VAL A 98 9.65 -9.04 -3.05
C VAL A 98 9.81 -7.93 -4.08
N ILE A 99 9.80 -6.66 -3.65
CA ILE A 99 10.10 -5.53 -4.54
C ILE A 99 11.55 -5.59 -5.01
N SER A 100 12.49 -5.83 -4.10
CA SER A 100 13.91 -5.96 -4.43
C SER A 100 14.14 -7.07 -5.47
N ASN A 101 13.50 -8.22 -5.29
CA ASN A 101 13.63 -9.36 -6.19
C ASN A 101 13.06 -9.07 -7.59
N GLU A 102 11.91 -8.39 -7.70
CA GLU A 102 11.28 -8.06 -8.99
C GLU A 102 11.96 -6.89 -9.74
N ARG A 103 12.74 -6.07 -9.04
CA ARG A 103 13.51 -4.98 -9.65
C ARG A 103 14.79 -5.46 -10.32
N GLY A 104 15.41 -6.52 -9.79
CA GLY A 104 16.67 -7.03 -10.30
C GLY A 104 17.74 -5.93 -10.33
N ASP A 105 18.34 -5.72 -11.51
CA ASP A 105 19.40 -4.72 -11.68
C ASP A 105 18.89 -3.28 -11.94
N ASP A 106 17.58 -3.10 -12.15
CA ASP A 106 16.97 -1.79 -12.43
C ASP A 106 16.58 -1.08 -11.13
N LEU A 107 17.62 -0.63 -10.42
CA LEU A 107 17.52 -0.06 -9.08
C LEU A 107 17.00 1.38 -9.05
N GLU A 108 17.07 2.11 -10.16
CA GLU A 108 16.71 3.54 -10.24
C GLU A 108 15.30 3.78 -10.80
N ARG A 109 14.65 2.77 -11.40
CA ARG A 109 13.30 2.94 -11.96
C ARG A 109 12.31 3.45 -10.90
N PRO A 110 11.60 4.56 -11.11
CA PRO A 110 10.64 5.09 -10.15
C PRO A 110 9.60 4.05 -9.69
N ILE A 111 9.19 4.15 -8.42
CA ILE A 111 8.18 3.30 -7.79
C ILE A 111 7.02 4.16 -7.31
N PHE A 112 5.80 3.78 -7.70
CA PHE A 112 4.56 4.23 -7.09
C PHE A 112 3.97 3.13 -6.20
N LEU A 113 3.75 3.45 -4.93
CA LEU A 113 3.14 2.52 -3.97
C LEU A 113 1.69 2.91 -3.72
N LEU A 114 0.76 2.03 -4.10
CA LEU A 114 -0.68 2.21 -3.94
C LEU A 114 -1.15 1.40 -2.74
N GLY A 115 -1.60 2.06 -1.68
CA GLY A 115 -2.08 1.41 -0.47
C GLY A 115 -3.57 1.60 -0.24
N HIS A 116 -4.32 0.51 -0.01
CA HIS A 116 -5.69 0.60 0.46
C HIS A 116 -5.78 0.26 1.95
N ASN A 117 -6.38 1.14 2.76
CA ASN A 117 -6.61 0.93 4.19
C ASN A 117 -5.30 0.45 4.90
N LEU A 118 -5.29 -0.72 5.55
CA LEU A 118 -4.10 -1.30 6.20
C LEU A 118 -2.91 -1.46 5.23
N GLY A 119 -3.15 -1.69 3.95
CA GLY A 119 -2.09 -1.82 2.95
C GLY A 119 -1.23 -0.56 2.83
N GLY A 120 -1.84 0.61 3.02
CA GLY A 120 -1.08 1.86 3.07
C GLY A 120 -0.24 2.02 4.33
N LEU A 121 -0.69 1.47 5.47
CA LEU A 121 0.14 1.43 6.69
C LEU A 121 1.30 0.45 6.55
N LEU A 122 1.08 -0.66 5.83
CA LEU A 122 2.14 -1.61 5.52
C LEU A 122 3.23 -0.95 4.66
N ILE A 123 2.82 -0.16 3.65
CA ILE A 123 3.74 0.65 2.83
C ILE A 123 4.53 1.63 3.70
N LYS A 124 3.87 2.37 4.59
CA LYS A 124 4.55 3.31 5.49
C LYS A 124 5.59 2.60 6.37
N GLN A 125 5.23 1.46 6.96
CA GLN A 125 6.16 0.67 7.76
C GLN A 125 7.33 0.14 6.91
N ALA A 126 7.07 -0.28 5.67
CA ALA A 126 8.12 -0.73 4.75
C ALA A 126 9.12 0.39 4.47
N LEU A 127 8.66 1.62 4.24
CA LEU A 127 9.57 2.75 4.04
C LEU A 127 10.37 3.07 5.30
N ILE A 128 9.77 3.01 6.49
CA ILE A 128 10.51 3.16 7.76
C ILE A 128 11.62 2.11 7.89
N ASN A 129 11.30 0.85 7.59
CA ASN A 129 12.27 -0.24 7.61
C ASN A 129 13.38 0.03 6.58
N ALA A 130 13.04 0.54 5.39
CA ALA A 130 14.01 0.87 4.34
C ALA A 130 14.92 2.04 4.71
N HIS A 131 14.42 3.07 5.40
CA HIS A 131 15.24 4.15 5.96
C HIS A 131 16.24 3.65 7.01
N SER A 132 15.88 2.60 7.75
CA SER A 132 16.70 2.03 8.82
C SER A 132 17.65 0.93 8.34
N ASN A 133 17.55 0.49 7.08
CA ASN A 133 18.33 -0.63 6.54
C ASN A 133 18.95 -0.28 5.18
N PRO A 134 20.29 -0.15 5.09
CA PRO A 134 20.99 0.15 3.84
C PRO A 134 20.70 -0.82 2.69
N GLY A 135 20.29 -2.06 2.98
CA GLY A 135 19.91 -3.05 1.96
C GLY A 135 18.72 -2.66 1.11
N TYR A 136 17.90 -1.69 1.55
CA TYR A 136 16.69 -1.24 0.84
C TYR A 136 16.77 0.22 0.38
N ILE A 137 17.96 0.83 0.38
CA ILE A 137 18.16 2.22 -0.04
C ILE A 137 17.68 2.47 -1.47
N ALA A 138 17.89 1.53 -2.38
CA ALA A 138 17.42 1.63 -3.76
C ALA A 138 15.90 1.71 -3.86
N ILE A 139 15.16 1.00 -2.99
CA ILE A 139 13.70 1.05 -2.96
C ILE A 139 13.25 2.39 -2.37
N LYS A 140 13.87 2.80 -1.25
CA LYS A 140 13.59 4.08 -0.60
C LYS A 140 13.76 5.25 -1.58
N ASP A 141 14.91 5.32 -2.25
CA ASP A 141 15.28 6.45 -3.10
C ASP A 141 14.52 6.44 -4.44
N ALA A 142 14.18 5.26 -4.97
CA ALA A 142 13.36 5.15 -6.17
C ALA A 142 11.87 5.34 -5.91
N THR A 143 11.41 5.36 -4.65
CA THR A 143 9.99 5.61 -4.33
C THR A 143 9.65 7.07 -4.60
N ALA A 144 8.92 7.30 -5.70
CA ALA A 144 8.62 8.63 -6.20
C ALA A 144 7.27 9.15 -5.71
N ALA A 145 6.28 8.28 -5.50
CA ALA A 145 4.97 8.69 -4.99
C ALA A 145 4.26 7.60 -4.19
N LEU A 146 3.45 8.05 -3.22
CA LEU A 146 2.56 7.23 -2.43
C LEU A 146 1.11 7.60 -2.72
N VAL A 147 0.28 6.61 -3.00
CA VAL A 147 -1.13 6.81 -3.33
C VAL A 147 -1.98 5.99 -2.39
N PHE A 148 -2.83 6.65 -1.61
CA PHE A 148 -3.56 6.03 -0.52
C PHE A 148 -5.06 6.09 -0.70
N PHE A 149 -5.75 4.98 -0.44
CA PHE A 149 -7.19 4.84 -0.55
C PHE A 149 -7.77 4.42 0.80
N GLY A 150 -8.46 5.34 1.48
CA GLY A 150 -8.99 5.09 2.82
C GLY A 150 -7.90 4.74 3.85
N THR A 151 -6.63 5.07 3.59
CA THR A 151 -5.54 4.83 4.54
C THR A 151 -5.40 6.03 5.47
N PRO A 152 -5.53 5.85 6.79
CA PRO A 152 -5.28 6.87 7.81
C PRO A 152 -3.89 7.49 7.67
N GLN A 153 -3.87 8.78 7.32
CA GLN A 153 -2.67 9.55 7.04
C GLN A 153 -2.15 10.32 8.26
N ASP A 154 -3.04 10.94 9.02
CA ASP A 154 -2.68 11.83 10.12
C ASP A 154 -3.72 11.81 11.25
N THR A 155 -3.21 12.12 12.45
CA THR A 155 -3.72 13.01 13.50
C THR A 155 -4.17 12.37 14.81
N VAL A 156 -3.45 12.74 15.89
CA VAL A 156 -3.76 12.77 17.34
C VAL A 156 -4.53 11.56 17.89
N ALA A 157 -4.01 10.94 18.96
CA ALA A 157 -4.56 9.77 19.64
C ALA A 157 -6.11 9.70 19.80
N GLN A 158 -6.81 10.84 19.81
CA GLN A 158 -8.26 10.96 19.81
C GLN A 158 -8.95 10.39 18.54
N LYS A 159 -8.31 10.41 17.36
CA LYS A 159 -8.84 9.84 16.10
C LYS A 159 -8.46 8.37 15.87
N LEU A 160 -7.67 7.77 16.76
CA LEU A 160 -7.40 6.32 16.71
C LEU A 160 -8.69 5.52 16.86
N GLY A 161 -9.61 5.99 17.73
CA GLY A 161 -10.94 5.39 17.88
C GLY A 161 -11.79 5.49 16.61
N GLU A 162 -11.81 6.67 15.97
CA GLU A 162 -12.53 6.87 14.71
C GLU A 162 -11.94 6.03 13.56
N THR A 163 -10.61 5.95 13.50
CA THR A 163 -9.87 5.14 12.54
C THR A 163 -10.15 3.65 12.73
N ALA A 164 -10.12 3.17 13.98
CA ALA A 164 -10.49 1.81 14.32
C ALA A 164 -11.93 1.51 13.93
N VAL A 165 -12.87 2.44 14.14
CA VAL A 165 -14.27 2.31 13.71
C VAL A 165 -14.41 2.28 12.19
N LEU A 166 -13.68 3.11 11.45
CA LEU A 166 -13.69 3.09 9.97
C LEU A 166 -13.20 1.74 9.45
N ILE A 167 -12.09 1.24 10.00
CA ILE A 167 -11.56 -0.08 9.70
C ILE A 167 -12.59 -1.16 10.08
N ALA A 168 -13.17 -1.13 11.28
CA ALA A 168 -14.15 -2.11 11.73
C ALA A 168 -15.40 -2.15 10.84
N LYS A 169 -15.90 -0.99 10.40
CA LYS A 169 -17.03 -0.87 9.46
C LYS A 169 -16.71 -1.50 8.10
N ASP A 170 -15.55 -1.19 7.52
CA ASP A 170 -15.09 -1.78 6.25
C ASP A 170 -14.99 -3.32 6.32
N PHE A 171 -14.73 -3.87 7.53
CA PHE A 171 -14.58 -5.30 7.76
C PHE A 171 -15.79 -6.01 8.36
N GLY A 172 -16.88 -5.30 8.67
CA GLY A 172 -18.09 -5.88 9.27
C GLY A 172 -17.85 -6.62 10.59
N LEU A 173 -16.86 -6.19 11.38
CA LEU A 173 -16.46 -6.83 12.64
C LEU A 173 -17.34 -6.38 13.81
N ARG A 174 -17.50 -7.23 14.84
CA ARG A 174 -18.25 -6.94 16.07
C ARG A 174 -17.31 -6.50 17.20
N ALA A 175 -17.85 -5.71 18.14
CA ALA A 175 -17.14 -4.91 19.15
C ALA A 175 -16.21 -5.64 20.16
N GLU A 176 -16.18 -6.98 20.22
CA GLU A 176 -15.31 -7.73 21.15
C GLU A 176 -13.95 -8.11 20.54
N ASP A 177 -13.90 -8.41 19.23
CA ASP A 177 -12.64 -8.57 18.45
C ASP A 177 -11.89 -7.23 18.26
N ASP A 178 -12.54 -6.16 18.72
CA ASP A 178 -12.21 -4.76 18.48
C ASP A 178 -11.07 -4.27 19.38
N VAL A 179 -10.95 -4.80 20.60
CA VAL A 179 -9.99 -4.27 21.59
C VAL A 179 -8.54 -4.62 21.22
N VAL A 180 -8.24 -5.89 20.97
CA VAL A 180 -6.87 -6.32 20.62
C VAL A 180 -6.46 -5.73 19.28
N LYS A 181 -7.36 -5.75 18.30
CA LYS A 181 -7.12 -5.17 16.99
C LYS A 181 -6.90 -3.66 17.08
N SER A 182 -7.69 -2.94 17.86
CA SER A 182 -7.53 -1.50 18.10
C SER A 182 -6.23 -1.18 18.81
N LEU A 183 -5.82 -1.98 19.80
CA LEU A 183 -4.53 -1.81 20.49
C LEU A 183 -3.34 -2.04 19.57
N GLN A 184 -3.37 -3.11 18.76
CA GLN A 184 -2.33 -3.39 17.76
C GLN A 184 -2.26 -2.27 16.73
N THR A 185 -3.41 -1.85 16.23
CA THR A 185 -3.57 -0.76 15.28
C THR A 185 -3.02 0.55 15.87
N ALA A 186 -3.38 0.88 17.11
CA ALA A 186 -2.85 2.05 17.82
C ALA A 186 -1.33 1.99 18.04
N THR A 187 -0.78 0.80 18.30
CA THR A 187 0.68 0.61 18.45
C THR A 187 1.39 0.85 17.12
N ILE A 188 0.89 0.26 16.03
CA ILE A 188 1.40 0.48 14.66
C ILE A 188 1.35 1.97 14.33
N PHE A 189 0.22 2.62 14.58
CA PHE A 189 0.08 4.06 14.34
C PHE A 189 1.02 4.91 15.19
N SER A 190 1.18 4.58 16.47
CA SER A 190 2.11 5.32 17.34
C SER A 190 3.54 5.24 16.83
N GLU A 191 3.95 4.09 16.28
CA GLU A 191 5.23 3.99 15.59
C GLU A 191 5.24 4.88 14.35
N LEU A 192 4.28 4.73 13.43
CA LEU A 192 4.25 5.51 12.19
C LEU A 192 4.26 7.03 12.42
N GLU A 193 3.55 7.52 13.44
CA GLU A 193 3.53 8.94 13.82
C GLU A 193 4.91 9.42 14.27
N SER A 194 5.70 8.60 14.98
CA SER A 194 7.07 8.97 15.37
C SER A 194 8.01 9.14 14.16
N TRP A 195 7.67 8.53 13.02
CA TRP A 195 8.42 8.61 11.77
C TRP A 195 7.81 9.54 10.73
N LYS A 196 6.73 10.26 11.09
CA LYS A 196 6.02 11.19 10.22
C LYS A 196 6.96 12.08 9.41
N HIS A 197 7.96 12.66 10.06
CA HIS A 197 8.89 13.60 9.42
C HIS A 197 9.65 13.01 8.22
N GLN A 198 9.96 11.71 8.24
CA GLN A 198 10.63 11.03 7.12
C GLN A 198 9.66 10.65 6.02
N VAL A 199 8.41 10.33 6.37
CA VAL A 199 7.35 10.01 5.39
C VAL A 199 6.89 11.26 4.62
N LEU A 200 7.05 12.46 5.18
CA LEU A 200 6.77 13.73 4.51
C LEU A 200 7.73 14.05 3.33
N GLU A 201 8.81 13.26 3.14
CA GLU A 201 9.74 13.43 2.02
C GLU A 201 9.14 12.97 0.68
N TYR A 202 8.06 12.19 0.71
CA TYR A 202 7.42 11.62 -0.48
C TYR A 202 6.23 12.46 -0.97
N ASP A 203 5.98 12.42 -2.28
CA ASP A 203 4.74 12.96 -2.85
C ASP A 203 3.57 12.02 -2.50
N ILE A 204 2.59 12.51 -1.72
CA ILE A 204 1.47 11.71 -1.22
C ILE A 204 0.15 12.20 -1.83
N VAL A 205 -0.61 11.29 -2.44
CA VAL A 205 -2.00 11.52 -2.87
C VAL A 205 -2.92 10.63 -2.06
N SER A 206 -3.99 11.18 -1.48
CA SER A 206 -4.94 10.42 -0.65
C SER A 206 -6.38 10.59 -1.09
N PHE A 207 -7.11 9.47 -1.16
CA PHE A 207 -8.51 9.38 -1.54
C PHE A 207 -9.34 8.89 -0.36
N TRP A 208 -10.39 9.65 0.00
CA TRP A 208 -11.25 9.40 1.16
C TRP A 208 -12.73 9.34 0.74
N GLY A 209 -13.20 8.18 0.26
CA GLY A 209 -14.61 7.99 -0.09
C GLY A 209 -15.14 9.08 -1.04
N SER A 210 -16.21 9.77 -0.66
CA SER A 210 -16.85 10.83 -1.47
C SER A 210 -16.16 12.20 -1.41
N SER A 211 -14.97 12.31 -0.83
CA SER A 211 -14.28 13.59 -0.64
C SER A 211 -12.79 13.41 -0.90
N ASP A 212 -12.33 13.87 -2.07
CA ASP A 212 -10.93 13.78 -2.46
C ASP A 212 -10.11 14.89 -1.78
N THR A 213 -8.92 14.56 -1.27
CA THR A 213 -7.97 15.56 -0.75
C THR A 213 -6.60 15.31 -1.40
N VAL A 214 -6.27 16.08 -2.44
CA VAL A 214 -4.93 16.06 -3.01
C VAL A 214 -4.04 16.94 -2.13
N GLY A 215 -3.25 16.31 -1.25
CA GLY A 215 -2.28 17.00 -0.42
C GLY A 215 -0.93 17.09 -1.11
N TYR A 216 -0.60 18.21 -1.75
CA TYR A 216 0.78 18.47 -2.17
C TYR A 216 1.57 18.92 -0.93
N LEU A 217 2.47 18.07 -0.42
CA LEU A 217 3.30 18.43 0.74
C LEU A 217 4.59 19.17 0.38
N ASN A 218 4.82 19.46 -0.91
CA ASN A 218 5.92 20.31 -1.36
C ASN A 218 5.42 21.61 -2.00
N GLN A 219 5.03 22.57 -1.15
CA GLN A 219 5.23 23.99 -1.45
C GLN A 219 6.26 24.54 -0.47
N ILE A 220 7.54 24.28 -0.77
CA ILE A 220 8.61 25.14 -0.29
C ILE A 220 8.38 26.48 -0.99
N GLY A 221 8.03 27.50 -0.21
CA GLY A 221 7.66 28.82 -0.70
C GLY A 221 8.73 29.41 -1.60
N CYS A 222 8.36 29.70 -2.84
CA CYS A 222 9.06 30.68 -3.66
C CYS A 222 8.32 32.00 -3.49
N THR A 223 8.81 32.83 -2.57
CA THR A 223 8.45 34.25 -2.51
C THR A 223 9.04 34.97 -3.72
N THR A 224 8.18 35.59 -4.53
CA THR A 224 8.53 36.81 -5.26
C THR A 224 7.84 37.99 -4.62
#